data_AF-A0A839JSP6-F1
#
_entry.id   AF-A0A839JSP6-F1
#
_cell.length_a   1.000
_cell.length_b   1.000
_cell.length_c   1.000
_cell.angle_alpha   90.00
_cell.angle_beta   90.00
_cell.angle_gamma   90.00
#
_symmetry.space_group_name_H-M   'P 1'
#
loop_
_entity.id
_entity.type
_entity.pdbx_description
1 polymer ?
#
loop_
_entity_poly.entity_id
_entity_poly.type
_entity_poly.pdbx_seq_one_letter_code
_entity_poly.pdbx_strand_id
1 'polypeptide(L)'
;MLSLYLHIPFCQSKCKYCAFSTFPMEEKSDSVETYLSALEQETAFYAKHLSHQPIKTLYFGGGTPNLLGADRLIQMIEMMEKYFDCENLAELSFEFNPYPEEEIYEIIRQIQSRYAKKYPRIRFSFGIQSFDNEVLQLSGRHSLFLGLVEFLRGLQ
;
A
#
# COMPACT_ATOMS: atom_id res chain seq x y z
N MET A 1 -18.73 -13.21 2.18
CA MET A 1 -17.55 -12.59 2.83
C MET A 1 -16.81 -11.85 1.76
N LEU A 2 -16.46 -10.59 2.02
CA LEU A 2 -15.83 -9.73 1.01
C LEU A 2 -14.38 -9.43 1.35
N SER A 3 -13.60 -9.29 0.29
CA SER A 3 -12.22 -8.84 0.31
C SER A 3 -12.14 -7.59 -0.56
N LEU A 4 -11.59 -6.51 -0.02
CA LEU A 4 -11.38 -5.28 -0.79
C LEU A 4 -9.92 -5.18 -1.19
N TYR A 5 -9.71 -4.89 -2.47
CA TYR A 5 -8.42 -4.56 -3.06
C TYR A 5 -8.46 -3.12 -3.53
N LEU A 6 -7.55 -2.29 -3.02
CA LEU A 6 -7.37 -0.91 -3.40
C LEU A 6 -6.11 -0.81 -4.25
N HIS A 7 -6.29 -0.50 -5.54
CA HIS A 7 -5.19 -0.33 -6.48
C HIS A 7 -4.61 1.07 -6.35
N ILE A 8 -3.36 1.19 -5.89
CA ILE A 8 -2.60 2.44 -5.84
C ILE A 8 -1.88 2.62 -7.17
N PRO A 9 -2.24 3.61 -8.01
CA PRO A 9 -1.72 3.70 -9.37
C PRO A 9 -0.40 4.50 -9.45
N PHE A 10 0.30 4.72 -8.34
CA PHE A 10 1.46 5.62 -8.28
C PHE A 10 2.75 4.86 -8.03
N CYS A 11 3.79 5.16 -8.81
CA CYS A 11 5.15 4.69 -8.58
C CYS A 11 6.14 5.84 -8.75
N GLN A 12 7.32 5.76 -8.15
CA GLN A 12 8.40 6.70 -8.43
C GLN A 12 8.88 6.55 -9.88
N SER A 13 8.97 5.29 -10.35
CA SER A 13 9.26 4.95 -11.74
C SER A 13 8.69 3.55 -12.04
N LYS A 14 8.39 3.29 -13.32
CA LYS A 14 7.85 1.99 -13.75
C LYS A 14 8.99 1.01 -14.01
N CYS A 15 8.98 -0.13 -13.31
CA CYS A 15 9.92 -1.23 -13.59
C CYS A 15 9.63 -1.83 -14.97
N LYS A 16 10.66 -2.31 -15.67
CA LYS A 16 10.54 -2.76 -17.08
C LYS A 16 9.65 -3.99 -17.26
N TYR A 17 9.53 -4.83 -16.23
CA TYR A 17 8.68 -6.01 -16.22
C TYR A 17 7.28 -5.75 -15.67
N CYS A 18 7.02 -4.53 -15.15
CA CYS A 18 5.79 -4.25 -14.41
C CYS A 18 4.57 -4.17 -15.33
N ALA A 19 3.63 -5.09 -15.13
CA ALA A 19 2.35 -5.13 -15.85
C ALA A 19 1.23 -4.34 -15.15
N PHE A 20 1.48 -3.77 -13.96
CA PHE A 20 0.47 -2.96 -13.28
C PHE A 20 0.21 -1.62 -14.00
N SER A 21 -1.02 -1.13 -13.84
CA SER A 21 -1.46 0.16 -14.35
C SER A 21 -0.99 1.29 -13.43
N THR A 22 0.29 1.65 -13.57
CA THR A 22 0.95 2.64 -12.72
C THR A 22 1.46 3.84 -13.51
N PHE A 23 1.44 5.00 -12.86
CA PHE A 23 1.91 6.28 -13.36
C PHE A 23 3.00 6.83 -12.43
N PRO A 24 3.97 7.60 -12.95
CA PRO A 24 4.90 8.36 -12.12
C PRO A 24 4.14 9.29 -11.16
N MET A 25 4.54 9.30 -9.89
CA MET A 25 4.02 10.27 -8.92
C MET A 25 4.75 11.60 -9.10
N GLU A 26 4.06 12.63 -9.60
CA GLU A 26 4.64 13.96 -9.79
C GLU A 26 4.55 14.78 -8.50
N GLU A 27 5.69 15.21 -7.94
CA GLU A 27 5.80 15.92 -6.65
C GLU A 27 4.96 17.20 -6.54
N LYS A 28 4.69 17.87 -7.66
CA LYS A 28 3.94 19.14 -7.71
C LYS A 28 2.51 18.97 -8.23
N SER A 29 2.01 17.74 -8.28
CA SER A 29 0.66 17.46 -8.79
C SER A 29 -0.32 17.16 -7.66
N ASP A 30 -1.57 17.58 -7.85
CA ASP A 30 -2.70 17.19 -6.99
C ASP A 30 -3.25 15.80 -7.36
N SER A 31 -2.46 14.98 -8.07
CA SER A 31 -2.91 13.70 -8.63
C SER A 31 -3.32 12.71 -7.53
N VAL A 32 -2.58 12.68 -6.42
CA VAL A 32 -2.88 11.84 -5.27
C VAL A 32 -4.19 12.25 -4.61
N GLU A 33 -4.40 13.55 -4.37
CA GLU A 33 -5.62 14.05 -3.74
C GLU A 33 -6.84 13.86 -4.67
N THR A 34 -6.66 14.05 -5.97
CA THR A 34 -7.67 13.74 -6.99
C THR A 34 -8.05 12.26 -6.96
N TYR A 35 -7.06 11.37 -6.86
CA TYR A 35 -7.28 9.93 -6.73
C TYR A 35 -8.03 9.59 -5.43
N LEU A 36 -7.64 10.16 -4.28
CA LEU A 36 -8.31 9.90 -3.00
C LEU A 36 -9.78 10.37 -3.01
N SER A 37 -10.05 11.52 -3.63
CA SER A 37 -11.43 12.02 -3.80
C SER A 37 -12.26 11.11 -4.70
N ALA A 38 -11.68 10.63 -5.82
CA ALA A 38 -12.35 9.69 -6.71
C ALA A 38 -12.60 8.33 -6.02
N LEU A 39 -11.61 7.84 -5.27
CA LEU A 39 -11.71 6.61 -4.50
C LEU A 39 -12.81 6.69 -3.43
N GLU A 40 -12.97 7.83 -2.75
CA GLU A 40 -14.05 8.01 -1.79
C GLU A 40 -15.43 7.95 -2.46
N GLN A 41 -15.58 8.58 -3.63
CA GLN A 41 -16.83 8.54 -4.40
C GLN A 41 -17.15 7.13 -4.87
N GLU A 42 -16.16 6.39 -5.37
CA GLU A 42 -16.30 4.99 -5.76
C GLU A 42 -16.68 4.10 -4.58
N THR A 43 -15.99 4.27 -3.45
CA THR A 43 -16.25 3.57 -2.18
C THR A 43 -17.69 3.80 -1.72
N ALA A 44 -18.13 5.06 -1.68
CA ALA A 44 -19.48 5.43 -1.29
C ALA A 44 -20.55 4.85 -2.23
N PHE A 45 -20.24 4.73 -3.52
CA PHE A 45 -21.13 4.12 -4.51
C PHE A 45 -21.29 2.61 -4.26
N TYR A 46 -20.19 1.88 -4.11
CA TYR A 46 -20.24 0.43 -3.87
C TYR A 46 -20.78 0.07 -2.49
N ALA A 47 -20.52 0.88 -1.47
CA ALA A 47 -21.04 0.68 -0.12
C ALA A 47 -22.57 0.59 -0.09
N LYS A 48 -23.27 1.37 -0.91
CA LYS A 48 -24.75 1.29 -1.04
C LYS A 48 -25.25 -0.08 -1.48
N HIS A 49 -24.42 -0.85 -2.18
CA HIS A 49 -24.75 -2.16 -2.74
C HIS A 49 -24.18 -3.32 -1.92
N LEU A 50 -23.20 -3.06 -1.04
CA LEU A 50 -22.41 -4.07 -0.33
C LEU A 50 -22.44 -3.93 1.20
N SER A 51 -23.11 -2.91 1.75
CA SER A 51 -23.10 -2.55 3.19
C SER A 51 -23.48 -3.67 4.16
N HIS A 52 -24.24 -4.67 3.70
CA HIS A 52 -24.67 -5.79 4.56
C HIS A 52 -23.63 -6.92 4.69
N GLN A 53 -22.51 -6.86 3.95
CA GLN A 53 -21.50 -7.90 4.00
C GLN A 53 -20.24 -7.41 4.75
N PRO A 54 -19.82 -8.11 5.82
CA PRO A 54 -18.61 -7.74 6.53
C PRO A 54 -17.37 -7.95 5.64
N ILE A 55 -16.44 -7.02 5.75
CA ILE A 55 -15.13 -7.08 5.10
C ILE A 55 -14.20 -7.93 5.94
N LYS A 56 -13.55 -8.91 5.30
CA LYS A 56 -12.59 -9.80 5.95
C LYS A 56 -11.16 -9.41 5.69
N THR A 57 -10.86 -8.82 4.54
CA THR A 57 -9.50 -8.39 4.21
C THR A 57 -9.51 -7.05 3.49
N LEU A 58 -8.57 -6.18 3.86
CA LEU A 58 -8.24 -4.94 3.14
C LEU A 58 -6.84 -5.07 2.57
N TYR A 59 -6.69 -4.89 1.26
CA TYR A 59 -5.42 -5.02 0.57
C TYR A 59 -5.09 -3.76 -0.23
N PHE A 60 -3.93 -3.17 0.04
CA PHE A 60 -3.40 -2.03 -0.69
C PHE A 60 -2.23 -2.49 -1.55
N GLY A 61 -2.36 -2.38 -2.88
CA GLY A 61 -1.32 -2.86 -3.80
C GLY A 61 -1.35 -2.20 -5.17
N GLY A 62 -0.61 -2.76 -6.12
CA GLY A 62 -0.50 -2.23 -7.49
C GLY A 62 0.80 -1.51 -7.74
N GLY A 63 0.80 -0.18 -7.62
CA GLY A 63 2.00 0.63 -7.65
C GLY A 63 2.76 0.56 -6.34
N THR A 64 2.98 1.70 -5.70
CA THR A 64 3.79 1.80 -4.49
C THR A 64 3.00 2.49 -3.36
N PRO A 65 2.14 1.76 -2.63
CA PRO A 65 1.41 2.28 -1.47
C PRO A 65 2.24 3.10 -0.48
N ASN A 66 3.48 2.72 -0.18
CA ASN A 66 4.33 3.47 0.75
C ASN A 66 4.77 4.85 0.24
N LEU A 67 4.64 5.18 -1.05
CA LEU A 67 4.87 6.55 -1.54
C LEU A 67 3.81 7.55 -1.09
N LEU A 68 2.64 7.07 -0.65
CA LEU A 68 1.56 7.96 -0.18
C LEU A 68 1.84 8.55 1.21
N GLY A 69 2.76 7.93 1.96
CA GLY A 69 3.00 8.24 3.37
C GLY A 69 1.93 7.66 4.29
N ALA A 70 2.17 7.76 5.60
CA ALA A 70 1.31 7.16 6.62
C ALA A 70 -0.07 7.82 6.66
N ASP A 71 -0.12 9.16 6.62
CA ASP A 71 -1.37 9.93 6.76
C ASP A 71 -2.40 9.54 5.72
N ARG A 72 -1.99 9.42 4.44
CA ARG A 72 -2.88 9.04 3.35
C ARG A 72 -3.30 7.58 3.44
N LEU A 73 -2.41 6.67 3.80
CA LEU A 73 -2.77 5.27 4.03
C LEU A 73 -3.78 5.14 5.17
N ILE A 74 -3.60 5.90 6.25
CA ILE A 74 -4.53 5.97 7.38
C ILE A 74 -5.89 6.52 6.91
N GLN A 75 -5.91 7.62 6.16
CA GLN A 75 -7.12 8.20 5.58
C GLN A 75 -7.88 7.18 4.73
N MET A 76 -7.18 6.37 3.92
CA MET A 76 -7.82 5.33 3.12
C MET A 76 -8.41 4.21 3.97
N ILE A 77 -7.75 3.80 5.06
CA ILE A 77 -8.30 2.79 5.98
C ILE A 77 -9.55 3.34 6.68
N GLU A 78 -9.49 4.58 7.17
CA GLU A 78 -10.64 5.26 7.79
C GLU A 78 -11.81 5.43 6.81
N MET A 79 -11.51 5.71 5.53
CA MET A 79 -12.50 5.73 4.47
C MET A 79 -13.18 4.35 4.33
N MET A 80 -12.43 3.24 4.34
CA MET A 80 -13.04 1.91 4.31
C MET A 80 -13.91 1.64 5.55
N GLU A 81 -13.42 1.99 6.73
CA GLU A 81 -14.16 1.83 8.00
C GLU A 81 -15.43 2.69 8.07
N LYS A 82 -15.43 3.84 7.42
CA LYS A 82 -16.60 4.74 7.34
C LYS A 82 -17.73 4.13 6.50
N TYR A 83 -17.39 3.42 5.43
CA TYR A 83 -18.36 2.97 4.42
C TYR A 83 -18.71 1.48 4.51
N PHE A 84 -17.87 0.65 5.13
CA PHE A 84 -18.07 -0.79 5.22
C PHE A 84 -17.96 -1.30 6.67
N ASP A 85 -18.60 -2.45 6.94
CA ASP A 85 -18.41 -3.17 8.20
C ASP A 85 -17.03 -3.85 8.24
N CYS A 86 -16.10 -3.20 8.93
CA CYS A 86 -14.74 -3.67 9.19
C CYS A 86 -14.55 -4.15 10.65
N GLU A 87 -15.62 -4.32 11.44
CA GLU A 87 -15.51 -4.67 12.87
C GLU A 87 -14.73 -5.98 13.08
N ASN A 88 -14.94 -6.94 12.18
CA ASN A 88 -14.32 -8.26 12.21
C ASN A 88 -13.32 -8.48 11.07
N LEU A 89 -12.59 -7.42 10.70
CA LEU A 89 -11.52 -7.49 9.71
C LEU A 89 -10.41 -8.44 10.18
N ALA A 90 -10.11 -9.45 9.37
CA ALA A 90 -9.14 -10.49 9.72
C ALA A 90 -7.70 -10.10 9.30
N GLU A 91 -7.54 -9.34 8.22
CA GLU A 91 -6.22 -8.96 7.71
C GLU A 91 -6.24 -7.57 7.04
N LEU A 92 -5.27 -6.75 7.43
CA LEU A 92 -4.92 -5.49 6.78
C LEU A 92 -3.55 -5.65 6.11
N SER A 93 -3.48 -5.51 4.78
CA SER A 93 -2.29 -5.84 3.99
C SER A 93 -1.83 -4.69 3.10
N PHE A 94 -0.52 -4.47 3.02
CA PHE A 94 0.10 -3.48 2.14
C PHE A 94 1.23 -4.10 1.32
N GLU A 95 1.30 -3.79 0.02
CA GLU A 95 2.47 -4.05 -0.82
C GLU A 95 3.39 -2.83 -0.80
N PHE A 96 4.58 -2.97 -0.26
CA PHE A 96 5.57 -1.89 -0.22
C PHE A 96 6.73 -2.18 -1.18
N ASN A 97 7.23 -1.11 -1.79
CA ASN A 97 8.55 -1.11 -2.39
C ASN A 97 9.56 -0.74 -1.29
N PRO A 98 10.61 -1.54 -1.04
CA PRO A 98 11.64 -1.25 -0.03
C PRO A 98 12.55 -0.05 -0.39
N TYR A 99 12.02 0.92 -1.15
CA TYR A 99 12.71 2.13 -1.55
C TYR A 99 11.69 3.27 -1.78
N PRO A 100 11.95 4.50 -1.29
CA PRO A 100 13.06 4.88 -0.41
C PRO A 100 12.91 4.31 1.01
N GLU A 101 14.01 3.96 1.67
CA GLU A 101 14.00 3.18 2.93
C GLU A 101 13.58 4.00 4.15
N GLU A 102 14.01 5.25 4.26
CA GLU A 102 13.94 6.05 5.49
C GLU A 102 12.50 6.24 6.00
N GLU A 103 11.55 6.45 5.09
CA GLU A 103 10.15 6.73 5.45
C GLU A 103 9.36 5.48 5.81
N ILE A 104 9.80 4.28 5.36
CA ILE A 104 9.03 3.05 5.49
C ILE A 104 8.87 2.62 6.95
N TYR A 105 9.93 2.73 7.75
CA TYR A 105 9.89 2.34 9.17
C TYR A 105 8.87 3.16 9.95
N GLU A 106 8.80 4.46 9.66
CA GLU A 106 7.86 5.36 10.33
C GLU A 106 6.42 5.09 9.88
N ILE A 107 6.20 4.85 8.58
CA ILE A 107 4.89 4.42 8.06
C ILE A 107 4.40 3.15 8.76
N ILE A 108 5.26 2.14 8.88
CA ILE A 108 4.94 0.88 9.57
C ILE A 108 4.59 1.14 11.03
N ARG A 109 5.42 1.93 11.73
CA ARG A 109 5.22 2.28 13.15
C ARG A 109 3.87 2.96 13.37
N GLN A 110 3.51 3.93 12.54
CA GLN A 110 2.24 4.66 12.66
C GLN A 110 1.03 3.75 12.40
N ILE A 111 1.08 2.93 11.34
CA ILE A 111 0.02 1.95 11.04
C ILE A 111 -0.13 0.94 12.19
N GLN A 112 0.97 0.36 12.68
CA GLN A 112 0.93 -0.60 13.77
C GLN A 112 0.41 0.04 15.07
N SER A 113 0.91 1.21 15.44
CA SER A 113 0.48 1.94 16.63
C SER A 113 -1.04 2.19 16.62
N ARG A 114 -1.58 2.54 15.45
CA ARG A 114 -3.02 2.84 15.29
C ARG A 114 -3.89 1.59 15.22
N TYR A 115 -3.45 0.53 14.55
CA TYR A 115 -4.33 -0.57 14.17
C TYR A 115 -4.01 -1.94 14.77
N ALA A 116 -2.82 -2.16 15.36
CA ALA A 116 -2.43 -3.49 15.84
C ALA A 116 -3.29 -4.02 17.00
N LYS A 117 -3.96 -3.13 17.76
CA LYS A 117 -4.93 -3.52 18.79
C LYS A 117 -6.33 -3.79 18.22
N LYS A 118 -6.63 -3.26 17.04
CA LYS A 118 -7.95 -3.35 16.38
C LYS A 118 -8.01 -4.55 15.44
N TYR A 119 -6.93 -4.80 14.70
CA TYR A 119 -6.86 -5.86 13.69
C TYR A 119 -5.85 -6.93 14.09
N PRO A 120 -6.23 -8.22 14.04
CA PRO A 120 -5.38 -9.31 14.52
C PRO A 120 -4.17 -9.56 13.63
N ARG A 121 -4.21 -9.09 12.37
CA ARG A 121 -3.10 -9.24 11.42
C ARG A 121 -2.92 -7.98 10.58
N ILE A 122 -1.72 -7.42 10.68
CA ILE A 122 -1.22 -6.39 9.76
C ILE A 122 -0.03 -6.98 9.01
N ARG A 123 -0.12 -7.02 7.68
CA ARG A 123 0.88 -7.63 6.81
C ARG A 123 1.50 -6.58 5.89
N PHE A 124 2.83 -6.53 5.88
CA PHE A 124 3.59 -5.76 4.91
C PHE A 124 4.30 -6.74 3.97
N SER A 125 4.07 -6.59 2.67
CA SER A 125 4.66 -7.42 1.62
C SER A 125 5.68 -6.59 0.86
N PHE A 126 6.96 -7.00 0.88
CA PHE A 126 8.02 -6.25 0.22
C PHE A 126 8.41 -6.86 -1.11
N GLY A 127 8.36 -6.06 -2.17
CA GLY A 127 8.77 -6.50 -3.50
C GLY A 127 10.29 -6.57 -3.63
N ILE A 128 10.93 -7.71 -3.33
CA ILE A 128 12.38 -7.93 -3.47
C ILE A 128 12.81 -8.21 -4.91
N GLN A 129 12.02 -9.01 -5.63
CA GLN A 129 12.17 -9.37 -7.05
C GLN A 129 13.33 -10.33 -7.37
N SER A 130 14.55 -9.97 -6.98
CA SER A 130 15.75 -10.79 -7.23
C SER A 130 16.82 -10.53 -6.17
N PHE A 131 17.70 -11.51 -5.98
CA PHE A 131 18.91 -11.35 -5.17
C PHE A 131 20.16 -11.07 -6.02
N ASP A 132 19.98 -10.99 -7.35
CA ASP A 132 21.03 -10.66 -8.31
C ASP A 132 20.96 -9.17 -8.67
N ASN A 133 22.05 -8.45 -8.40
CA ASN A 133 22.16 -7.01 -8.66
C ASN A 133 22.05 -6.66 -10.14
N GLU A 134 22.56 -7.51 -11.04
CA GLU A 134 22.46 -7.29 -12.48
C GLU A 134 21.00 -7.38 -12.93
N VAL A 135 20.27 -8.40 -12.44
CA VAL A 135 18.84 -8.55 -12.72
C VAL A 135 18.04 -7.37 -12.17
N LEU A 136 18.32 -6.94 -10.93
CA LEU A 136 17.66 -5.78 -10.32
C LEU A 136 17.84 -4.52 -11.18
N GLN A 137 19.07 -4.21 -11.58
CA GLN A 137 19.36 -3.03 -12.42
C GLN A 137 18.70 -3.14 -13.80
N LEU A 138 18.82 -4.30 -14.46
CA LEU A 138 18.20 -4.54 -15.76
C LEU A 138 16.67 -4.35 -15.71
N SER A 139 16.05 -4.76 -14.61
CA SER A 139 14.61 -4.66 -14.37
C SER A 139 14.12 -3.24 -14.04
N GLY A 140 15.02 -2.28 -13.82
CA GLY A 140 14.70 -0.91 -13.44
C GLY A 140 14.43 -0.73 -11.95
N ARG A 141 14.97 -1.61 -11.10
CA ARG A 141 14.91 -1.49 -9.64
C ARG A 141 16.05 -0.61 -9.14
N HIS A 142 15.75 0.22 -8.14
CA HIS A 142 16.70 1.18 -7.55
C HIS A 142 17.54 0.59 -6.41
N SER A 143 17.07 -0.48 -5.78
CA SER A 143 17.76 -1.13 -4.67
C SER A 143 18.72 -2.22 -5.13
N LEU A 144 19.82 -2.38 -4.39
CA LEU A 144 20.75 -3.49 -4.50
C LEU A 144 20.45 -4.54 -3.44
N PHE A 145 20.88 -5.78 -3.66
CA PHE A 145 20.62 -6.90 -2.74
C PHE A 145 21.08 -6.62 -1.31
N LEU A 146 22.29 -6.06 -1.12
CA LEU A 146 22.81 -5.77 0.22
C LEU A 146 21.94 -4.73 0.94
N GLY A 147 21.51 -3.67 0.25
CA GLY A 147 20.59 -2.66 0.80
C GLY A 147 19.25 -3.28 1.21
N LEU A 148 18.72 -4.22 0.42
CA LEU A 148 17.50 -4.96 0.80
C LEU A 148 17.70 -5.78 2.07
N VAL A 149 18.86 -6.40 2.26
CA VAL A 149 19.18 -7.15 3.49
C VAL A 149 19.29 -6.22 4.70
N GLU A 150 19.92 -5.07 4.53
CA GLU A 150 20.05 -4.04 5.58
C GLU A 150 18.67 -3.48 5.96
N PHE A 151 17.86 -3.13 4.97
CA PHE A 151 16.46 -2.74 5.15
C PHE A 151 15.66 -3.78 5.95
N LEU A 152 15.73 -5.05 5.56
CA LEU A 152 14.98 -6.12 6.25
C LEU A 152 15.47 -6.33 7.70
N ARG A 153 16.76 -6.11 7.99
CA ARG A 153 17.28 -6.16 9.37
C ARG A 153 16.78 -4.99 10.20
N GLY A 154 16.57 -3.82 9.61
CA GLY A 154 16.01 -2.65 10.31
C GLY A 154 14.53 -2.78 10.69
N LEU A 155 13.82 -3.77 10.15
CA LEU A 155 12.42 -4.07 10.51
C LEU A 155 12.27 -4.86 11.82
N GLN A 156 13.37 -5.37 12.40
CA GLN A 156 13.40 -6.12 13.66
C GLN A 156 13.28 -5.20 14.87
#